data_AF-A0A2R8BFG0-F1
#
_entry.id   AF-A0A2R8BFG0-F1
#
_cell.length_a   1.000
_cell.length_b   1.000
_cell.length_c   1.000
_cell.angle_alpha   90.00
_cell.angle_beta   90.00
_cell.angle_gamma   90.00
#
_symmetry.space_group_name_H-M   'P 1'
#
loop_
_entity.id
_entity.type
_entity.pdbx_description
1 polymer ?
#
loop_
_entity_poly.entity_id
_entity_poly.type
_entity_poly.pdbx_seq_one_letter_code
_entity_poly.pdbx_strand_id
1 'polypeptide(L)' 'MAYFTDTNARNDLTGRVLATLAQWLDAAATRRAKRRVYRATFNELASLTNRDLADLGINRSEIKRLAYEAAYLN' A
#
# COMPACT_ATOMS: atom_id res chain seq x y z
N MET A 1 27.28 -39.50 -24.11
CA MET A 1 26.95 -39.14 -22.71
C MET A 1 25.84 -38.10 -22.79
N ALA A 2 24.59 -38.49 -22.56
CA ALA A 2 23.45 -37.59 -22.67
C ALA A 2 23.26 -36.84 -21.34
N TYR A 3 23.41 -35.53 -21.36
CA TYR A 3 23.01 -34.67 -20.25
C TYR A 3 21.47 -34.59 -20.24
N PHE A 4 20.84 -35.46 -19.46
CA PHE A 4 19.44 -35.29 -19.10
C PHE A 4 19.36 -34.23 -18.00
N THR A 5 19.12 -32.98 -18.41
CA THR A 5 18.61 -31.97 -17.49
C THR A 5 17.13 -32.30 -17.27
N ASP A 6 16.85 -33.11 -16.25
CA ASP A 6 15.50 -33.21 -15.69
C ASP A 6 15.18 -31.88 -15.02
N THR A 7 14.67 -30.93 -15.80
CA THR A 7 13.96 -29.79 -15.23
C THR A 7 12.64 -30.33 -14.70
N ASN A 8 12.40 -30.10 -13.40
CA ASN A 8 11.14 -30.32 -12.70
C ASN A 8 9.97 -29.47 -13.29
N ALA A 9 9.72 -29.54 -14.60
CA ALA A 9 8.60 -28.90 -15.31
C ALA A 9 7.24 -29.49 -14.91
N ARG A 10 7.22 -30.55 -14.10
CA ARG A 10 6.03 -31.26 -13.65
C ARG A 10 5.31 -30.62 -12.45
N ASN A 11 5.87 -29.59 -11.81
CA ASN A 11 5.22 -28.84 -10.72
C ASN A 11 5.00 -27.34 -11.02
N ASP A 12 5.05 -26.97 -12.30
CA ASP A 12 5.23 -25.59 -12.75
C ASP A 12 3.90 -24.79 -12.82
N LEU A 13 2.79 -25.44 -13.18
CA LEU A 13 1.48 -24.77 -13.33
C LEU A 13 0.85 -24.37 -11.99
N THR A 14 0.82 -25.28 -11.02
CA THR A 14 0.28 -25.04 -9.68
C THR A 14 1.12 -24.02 -8.92
N GLY A 15 2.46 -24.10 -9.03
CA GLY A 15 3.39 -23.13 -8.47
C GLY A 15 3.19 -21.72 -9.04
N ARG A 16 3.00 -21.59 -10.37
CA ARG A 16 2.73 -20.29 -11.02
C ARG A 16 1.40 -19.67 -10.58
N VAL A 17 0.34 -20.47 -10.42
CA VAL A 17 -0.97 -19.99 -9.94
C VAL A 17 -0.88 -19.52 -8.48
N LEU A 18 -0.23 -20.29 -7.61
CA LEU A 18 -0.03 -19.88 -6.22
C LEU A 18 0.85 -18.61 -6.11
N ALA A 19 1.89 -18.51 -6.93
CA ALA A 19 2.77 -17.34 -6.97
C ALA A 19 2.03 -16.08 -7.44
N THR A 20 1.19 -16.19 -8.47
CA THR A 20 0.37 -15.05 -8.91
C THR A 20 -0.63 -14.64 -7.83
N LEU A 21 -1.35 -15.58 -7.22
CA LEU A 21 -2.26 -15.27 -6.12
C LEU A 21 -1.56 -14.57 -4.94
N ALA A 22 -0.37 -15.04 -4.55
CA ALA A 22 0.42 -14.42 -3.50
C ALA A 22 0.79 -12.96 -3.84
N GLN A 23 1.22 -12.70 -5.07
CA GLN A 23 1.51 -11.33 -5.53
C GLN A 23 0.27 -10.42 -5.52
N TRP A 24 -0.89 -10.93 -5.90
CA TRP A 24 -2.15 -10.19 -5.83
C TRP A 24 -2.56 -9.86 -4.40
N LEU A 25 -2.43 -10.83 -3.49
CA LEU A 25 -2.72 -10.63 -2.07
C LEU A 25 -1.78 -9.59 -1.45
N ASP A 26 -0.49 -9.66 -1.76
CA ASP A 26 0.49 -8.69 -1.29
C ASP A 26 0.21 -7.28 -1.85
N ALA A 27 -0.09 -7.17 -3.14
CA ALA A 27 -0.53 -5.91 -3.75
C ALA A 27 -1.83 -5.38 -3.12
N ALA A 28 -2.75 -6.25 -2.73
CA ALA A 28 -3.99 -5.85 -2.06
C ALA A 28 -3.74 -5.43 -0.60
N ALA A 29 -2.86 -6.11 0.11
CA ALA A 29 -2.47 -5.80 1.48
C ALA A 29 -1.77 -4.44 1.56
N THR A 30 -0.80 -4.19 0.68
CA THR A 30 -0.10 -2.90 0.58
C THR A 30 -1.06 -1.75 0.25
N ARG A 31 -1.98 -1.92 -0.71
CA ARG A 31 -3.03 -0.93 -1.00
C ARG A 31 -3.95 -0.65 0.20
N ARG A 32 -4.34 -1.69 0.94
CA ARG A 32 -5.15 -1.54 2.16
C ARG A 32 -4.39 -0.78 3.25
N ALA A 33 -3.12 -1.09 3.45
CA ALA A 33 -2.27 -0.39 4.41
C ALA A 33 -2.17 1.11 4.09
N LYS A 34 -1.83 1.46 2.84
CA LYS A 34 -1.77 2.87 2.40
C LYS A 34 -3.12 3.59 2.58
N ARG A 35 -4.22 2.93 2.20
CA ARG A 35 -5.56 3.50 2.37
C ARG A 35 -5.94 3.68 3.84
N ARG A 36 -5.49 2.80 4.74
CA ARG A 36 -5.68 2.95 6.18
C ARG A 36 -4.94 4.19 6.69
N VAL A 37 -3.66 4.35 6.32
CA VAL A 37 -2.86 5.52 6.71
C VAL A 37 -3.52 6.80 6.23
N TYR A 38 -3.88 6.90 4.94
CA TYR A 38 -4.56 8.06 4.37
C TYR A 38 -5.83 8.44 5.15
N ARG A 39 -6.67 7.44 5.48
CA ARG A 39 -7.94 7.72 6.18
C ARG A 39 -7.70 8.12 7.63
N ALA A 40 -6.74 7.50 8.30
CA ALA A 40 -6.37 7.86 9.66
C ALA A 40 -5.88 9.31 9.71
N THR A 41 -4.87 9.65 8.90
CA THR A 41 -4.28 11.00 8.86
C THR A 41 -5.31 12.06 8.45
N PHE A 42 -6.14 11.77 7.43
CA PHE A 42 -7.21 12.69 7.04
C PHE A 42 -8.21 12.91 8.19
N ASN A 43 -8.67 11.85 8.84
CA ASN A 43 -9.65 11.97 9.92
C ASN A 43 -9.09 12.71 11.13
N GLU A 44 -7.85 12.42 11.51
CA GLU A 44 -7.16 13.10 12.61
C GLU A 44 -7.05 14.59 12.32
N LEU A 45 -6.48 14.98 11.18
CA LEU A 45 -6.34 16.38 10.78
C LEU A 45 -7.70 17.09 10.57
N ALA A 46 -8.69 16.39 10.00
CA ALA A 46 -10.01 16.96 9.78
C ALA A 46 -10.81 17.14 11.08
N SER A 47 -10.45 16.40 12.14
CA SER A 47 -11.05 16.55 13.47
C SER A 47 -10.50 17.74 14.26
N LEU A 48 -9.32 18.25 13.88
CA LEU A 48 -8.71 19.44 14.48
C LEU A 48 -9.51 20.71 14.17
N THR A 49 -9.46 21.67 15.09
CA THR A 49 -10.09 22.97 14.87
C THR A 49 -9.25 23.85 13.94
N ASN A 50 -9.85 24.91 13.38
CA ASN A 50 -9.11 25.86 12.56
C ASN A 50 -7.95 26.53 13.33
N ARG A 51 -8.05 26.67 14.66
CA ARG A 51 -6.96 27.20 15.48
C ARG A 51 -5.82 26.19 15.57
N ASP A 52 -6.12 24.94 15.93
CA ASP A 52 -5.10 23.89 16.03
C ASP A 52 -4.37 23.70 14.69
N LEU A 53 -5.10 23.75 13.58
CA LEU A 53 -4.53 23.72 12.23
C LEU A 53 -3.64 24.94 11.97
N ALA A 54 -4.08 26.15 12.36
CA ALA A 54 -3.30 27.37 12.21
C ALA A 54 -2.03 27.37 13.08
N ASP A 55 -2.09 26.80 14.28
CA ASP A 55 -0.93 26.65 15.17
C ASP A 55 0.12 25.72 14.57
N LEU A 56 -0.32 24.71 13.81
CA LEU A 56 0.54 23.84 13.01
C LEU A 56 0.97 24.46 11.68
N GLY A 57 0.43 25.63 11.31
CA GLY A 57 0.68 26.28 10.03
C GLY A 57 0.04 25.58 8.82
N ILE A 58 -1.00 24.76 9.04
CA ILE A 58 -1.66 23.96 8.01
C ILE A 58 -3.02 24.59 7.64
N ASN A 59 -3.29 24.73 6.35
CA ASN A 59 -4.62 25.09 5.87
C ASN A 59 -5.52 23.85 5.72
N ARG A 60 -6.83 24.01 5.93
CA ARG A 60 -7.83 22.94 5.75
C ARG A 60 -7.82 22.33 4.34
N SER A 61 -7.46 23.12 3.32
CA SER A 61 -7.31 22.63 1.94
C SER A 61 -6.11 21.68 1.76
N GLU A 62 -5.09 21.79 2.62
CA GLU A 62 -3.85 21.00 2.54
C GLU A 62 -4.01 19.61 3.18
N ILE A 63 -5.01 19.41 4.05
CA ILE A 63 -5.26 18.14 4.74
C ILE A 63 -5.27 16.97 3.76
N LYS A 64 -5.95 17.12 2.61
CA LYS A 64 -6.03 16.07 1.59
C LYS A 64 -4.67 15.75 0.97
N ARG A 65 -3.85 16.78 0.73
CA ARG A 65 -2.50 16.63 0.18
C ARG A 65 -1.59 15.96 1.20
N LEU A 66 -1.58 16.42 2.45
CA LEU A 66 -0.74 15.88 3.51
C LEU A 66 -1.11 14.44 3.85
N ALA A 67 -2.41 14.11 3.89
CA ALA A 67 -2.87 12.74 4.07
C ALA A 67 -2.42 11.81 2.94
N TYR A 68 -2.38 12.31 1.70
CA TYR A 68 -1.86 11.58 0.54
C TYR A 68 -0.35 11.38 0.64
N GLU A 69 0.40 12.42 0.99
CA GLU A 69 1.84 12.36 1.17
C GLU A 69 2.24 11.33 2.23
N ALA A 70 1.59 11.37 3.40
CA ALA A 70 1.81 10.41 4.48
C ALA A 70 1.52 8.94 4.08
N ALA A 71 0.60 8.72 3.14
CA ALA A 71 0.19 7.37 2.72
C ALA A 71 0.96 6.82 1.52
N TYR A 72 1.48 7.68 0.64
CA TYR A 72 2.02 7.27 -0.66
C TYR A 72 3.44 7.77 -0.96
N LEU A 73 3.91 8.85 -0.30
CA LEU A 73 5.26 9.41 -0.47
C LEU A 73 6.21 9.07 0.69
N ASN A 74 5.68 8.50 1.77
CA ASN A 74 6.46 8.07 2.94
C ASN A 74 7.04 6.66 2.75
#